data_AF-A0A6P8XHU9-F1
#
_entry.id   AF-A0A6P8XHU9-F1
#
_cell.length_a   1.000
_cell.length_b   1.000
_cell.length_c   1.000
_cell.angle_alpha   90.00
_cell.angle_beta   90.00
_cell.angle_gamma   90.00
#
_symmetry.space_group_name_H-M   'P 1'
#
loop_
_entity.id
_entity.type
_entity.pdbx_description
1 polymer ?
#
loop_
_entity_poly.entity_id
_entity_poly.type
_entity_poly.pdbx_seq_one_letter_code
_entity_poly.pdbx_strand_id
1 'polypeptide(L)'
;MAATTAQQTEFRNNFRLIVERIFNNWQNLRLAVEHGMGGRNGQQVAIEIMEYTFEYCVGNENITEGELQDVIEELMDQEFNTLCDDHSIPEICRNLLRYKQMAKASQYPQIEAELSRLPQGKDWLRPDVKITYTPIEGDSSSDEDMDEDDEGDDAMNGEDSEEEAATSSDRVTRSQTRKQQAAEFVEPEEGWTTVRRK
;
A
#
# COMPACT_ATOMS: atom_id res chain seq x y z
N MET A 1 38.02 -8.61 16.23
CA MET A 1 37.05 -9.30 15.37
C MET A 1 35.71 -9.50 16.07
N ALA A 2 35.63 -10.18 17.22
CA ALA A 2 34.35 -10.45 17.91
C ALA A 2 33.57 -9.19 18.39
N ALA A 3 34.27 -8.14 18.85
CA ALA A 3 33.63 -6.91 19.31
C ALA A 3 32.88 -6.16 18.19
N THR A 4 33.41 -6.19 16.96
CA THR A 4 32.81 -5.52 15.80
C THR A 4 31.54 -6.23 15.34
N THR A 5 31.51 -7.57 15.39
CA THR A 5 30.30 -8.35 15.06
C THR A 5 29.20 -8.15 16.10
N ALA A 6 29.54 -8.13 17.39
CA ALA A 6 28.56 -7.87 18.46
C ALA A 6 27.95 -6.46 18.32
N GLN A 7 28.78 -5.43 18.11
CA GLN A 7 28.32 -4.06 17.89
C GLN A 7 27.44 -3.92 16.63
N GLN A 8 27.77 -4.65 15.56
CA GLN A 8 26.96 -4.66 14.35
C GLN A 8 25.60 -5.31 14.58
N THR A 9 25.53 -6.42 15.32
CA THR A 9 24.26 -7.06 15.68
C THR A 9 23.41 -6.17 16.58
N GLU A 10 24.00 -5.51 17.58
CA GLU A 10 23.30 -4.54 18.42
C GLU A 10 22.75 -3.37 17.61
N PHE A 11 23.56 -2.80 16.71
CA PHE A 11 23.11 -1.74 15.80
C PHE A 11 21.91 -2.21 14.96
N ARG A 12 21.98 -3.40 14.34
CA ARG A 12 20.89 -3.93 13.51
C ARG A 12 19.60 -4.12 14.32
N ASN A 13 19.70 -4.72 15.50
CA ASN A 13 18.53 -4.98 16.34
C ASN A 13 17.87 -3.66 16.80
N ASN A 14 18.66 -2.68 17.23
CA ASN A 14 18.14 -1.38 17.63
C ASN A 14 17.56 -0.62 16.44
N PHE A 15 18.25 -0.63 15.29
CA PHE A 15 17.76 0.06 14.10
C PHE A 15 16.47 -0.55 13.57
N ARG A 16 16.31 -1.89 13.66
CA ARG A 16 15.06 -2.57 13.34
C ARG A 16 13.89 -2.04 14.18
N LEU A 17 14.06 -1.91 15.49
CA LEU A 17 13.03 -1.35 16.38
C LEU A 17 12.66 0.09 16.01
N ILE A 18 13.63 0.89 15.57
CA ILE A 18 13.39 2.28 15.12
C ILE A 18 12.53 2.28 13.85
N VAL A 19 12.89 1.46 12.86
CA VAL A 19 12.12 1.32 11.61
C VAL A 19 10.70 0.86 11.92
N GLU A 20 10.54 -0.19 12.72
CA GLU A 20 9.23 -0.70 13.14
C GLU A 20 8.38 0.39 13.80
N ARG A 21 8.96 1.20 14.69
CA ARG A 21 8.22 2.29 15.36
C ARG A 21 7.80 3.39 14.41
N ILE A 22 8.63 3.76 13.45
CA ILE A 22 8.32 4.81 12.48
C ILE A 22 7.22 4.33 11.54
N PHE A 23 7.35 3.13 10.98
CA PHE A 23 6.34 2.57 10.06
C PHE A 23 5.00 2.30 10.75
N ASN A 24 4.99 1.86 12.01
CA ASN A 24 3.74 1.70 12.76
C ASN A 24 3.01 3.04 13.02
N ASN A 25 3.72 4.16 13.03
CA ASN A 25 3.16 5.50 13.16
C ASN A 25 2.86 6.18 11.81
N TRP A 26 3.19 5.54 10.69
CA TRP A 26 2.96 6.13 9.38
C TRP A 26 1.51 5.96 8.95
N GLN A 27 0.77 7.06 8.98
CA GLN A 27 -0.67 7.03 8.76
C GLN A 27 -1.06 6.70 7.32
N ASN A 28 -0.32 7.15 6.31
CA ASN A 28 -0.68 6.86 4.91
C ASN A 28 -0.56 5.38 4.58
N LEU A 29 0.50 4.72 5.04
CA LEU A 29 0.65 3.28 4.88
C LEU A 29 -0.50 2.53 5.57
N ARG A 30 -0.89 2.97 6.77
CA ARG A 30 -2.03 2.38 7.48
C ARG A 30 -3.34 2.56 6.72
N LEU A 31 -3.62 3.77 6.24
CA LEU A 31 -4.83 4.08 5.48
C LEU A 31 -4.87 3.32 4.15
N ALA A 32 -3.75 3.21 3.45
CA ALA A 32 -3.66 2.43 2.21
C ALA A 32 -4.07 0.96 2.45
N VAL A 33 -3.61 0.37 3.55
CA VAL A 33 -4.01 -0.99 3.92
C VAL A 33 -5.47 -1.06 4.38
N GLU A 34 -5.94 -0.14 5.23
CA GLU A 34 -7.33 -0.10 5.72
C GLU A 34 -8.35 0.13 4.59
N HIS A 35 -7.97 0.82 3.51
CA HIS A 35 -8.78 1.02 2.31
C HIS A 35 -8.63 -0.09 1.27
N GLY A 36 -7.83 -1.13 1.55
CA GLY A 36 -7.67 -2.27 0.66
C GLY A 36 -6.84 -1.97 -0.60
N MET A 37 -6.04 -0.90 -0.59
CA MET A 37 -5.24 -0.49 -1.75
C MET A 37 -4.16 -1.51 -2.12
N GLY A 38 -3.73 -2.35 -1.16
CA GLY A 38 -2.81 -3.48 -1.37
C GLY A 38 -3.53 -4.84 -1.49
N GLY A 39 -4.84 -4.83 -1.76
CA GLY A 39 -5.67 -6.03 -1.84
C GLY A 39 -5.74 -6.84 -0.54
N ARG A 40 -6.07 -8.14 -0.66
CA ARG A 40 -6.28 -9.06 0.48
C ARG A 40 -5.05 -9.22 1.39
N ASN A 41 -3.85 -8.96 0.85
CA ASN A 41 -2.57 -9.11 1.53
C ASN A 41 -1.90 -7.77 1.86
N GLY A 42 -2.61 -6.64 1.81
CA GLY A 42 -2.00 -5.31 1.96
C GLY A 42 -1.18 -5.15 3.25
N GLN A 43 -1.59 -5.78 4.35
CA GLN A 43 -0.81 -5.79 5.59
C GLN A 43 0.54 -6.52 5.45
N GLN A 44 0.55 -7.67 4.77
CA GLN A 44 1.78 -8.44 4.55
C GLN A 44 2.75 -7.65 3.68
N VAL A 45 2.23 -6.99 2.64
CA VAL A 45 3.01 -6.11 1.76
C VAL A 45 3.58 -4.92 2.54
N ALA A 46 2.82 -4.32 3.46
CA ALA A 46 3.31 -3.26 4.33
C ALA A 46 4.46 -3.72 5.25
N ILE A 47 4.41 -4.97 5.75
CA ILE A 47 5.50 -5.59 6.51
C ILE A 47 6.73 -5.79 5.61
N GLU A 48 6.54 -6.21 4.37
CA GLU A 48 7.61 -6.42 3.38
C GLU A 48 8.30 -5.10 3.02
N ILE A 49 7.55 -4.02 2.81
CA ILE A 49 8.10 -2.67 2.58
C ILE A 49 8.94 -2.20 3.76
N MET A 50 8.45 -2.41 4.99
CA MET A 50 9.20 -2.07 6.20
C MET A 50 10.51 -2.86 6.29
N GLU A 51 10.48 -4.17 6.03
CA GLU A 51 11.68 -5.03 6.06
C GLU A 51 12.66 -4.65 4.95
N TYR A 52 12.16 -4.40 3.75
CA TYR A 52 12.97 -3.94 2.62
C TYR A 52 13.66 -2.61 2.94
N THR A 53 12.93 -1.65 3.51
CA THR A 53 13.48 -0.34 3.91
C THR A 53 14.58 -0.51 4.96
N PHE A 54 14.39 -1.41 5.92
CA PHE A 54 15.41 -1.76 6.92
C PHE A 54 16.67 -2.32 6.26
N GLU A 55 16.54 -3.35 5.42
CA GLU A 55 17.68 -3.99 4.76
C GLU A 55 18.38 -3.03 3.79
N TYR A 56 17.63 -2.19 3.07
CA TYR A 56 18.17 -1.14 2.21
C TYR A 56 19.00 -0.13 3.03
N CYS A 57 18.48 0.29 4.19
CA CYS A 57 19.17 1.20 5.10
C CYS A 57 20.42 0.60 5.74
N VAL A 58 20.43 -0.70 6.04
CA VAL A 58 21.58 -1.39 6.65
C VAL A 58 22.65 -1.72 5.61
N GLY A 59 22.24 -2.17 4.42
CA GLY A 59 23.12 -2.59 3.33
C GLY A 59 23.87 -1.44 2.67
N ASN A 60 23.27 -0.25 2.60
CA ASN A 60 23.88 0.91 1.96
C ASN A 60 24.39 1.90 3.02
N GLU A 61 25.69 2.21 3.02
CA GLU A 61 26.27 3.03 4.07
C GLU A 61 25.97 4.53 3.92
N ASN A 62 25.97 5.02 2.67
CA ASN A 62 25.92 6.44 2.30
C ASN A 62 24.66 6.79 1.48
N ILE A 63 23.50 6.37 1.97
CA ILE A 63 22.21 6.69 1.36
C ILE A 63 21.88 8.16 1.62
N THR A 64 21.48 8.87 0.57
CA THR A 64 20.94 10.22 0.68
C THR A 64 19.44 10.22 0.98
N GLU A 65 18.92 11.31 1.52
CA GLU A 65 17.47 11.42 1.82
C GLU A 65 16.62 11.24 0.54
N GLY A 66 17.06 11.82 -0.58
CA GLY A 66 16.37 11.70 -1.87
C GLY A 66 16.33 10.27 -2.39
N GLU A 67 17.44 9.52 -2.32
CA GLU A 67 17.46 8.12 -2.75
C GLU A 67 16.50 7.25 -1.92
N LEU A 68 16.44 7.46 -0.61
CA LEU A 68 15.50 6.73 0.25
C LEU A 68 14.05 7.14 0.00
N GLN A 69 13.81 8.42 -0.28
CA GLN A 69 12.51 8.94 -0.64
C GLN A 69 12.01 8.31 -1.94
N ASP A 70 12.81 8.33 -3.01
CA ASP A 70 12.46 7.75 -4.31
C ASP A 70 12.07 6.26 -4.16
N VAL A 71 12.81 5.51 -3.34
CA VAL A 71 12.52 4.11 -3.04
C VAL A 71 11.18 3.93 -2.33
N ILE A 72 10.88 4.72 -1.30
CA ILE A 72 9.62 4.59 -0.55
C ILE A 72 8.43 5.07 -1.39
N GLU A 73 8.60 6.12 -2.19
CA GLU A 73 7.58 6.59 -3.15
C GLU A 73 7.27 5.51 -4.19
N GLU A 74 8.29 4.89 -4.78
CA GLU A 74 8.13 3.80 -5.74
C GLU A 74 7.42 2.59 -5.11
N LEU A 75 7.74 2.24 -3.86
CA LEU A 75 7.05 1.15 -3.14
C LEU A 75 5.58 1.47 -2.89
N MET A 76 5.24 2.71 -2.51
CA MET A 76 3.85 3.11 -2.29
C MET A 76 3.05 3.15 -3.60
N ASP A 77 3.67 3.54 -4.71
CA ASP A 77 3.02 3.55 -6.02
C ASP A 77 2.85 2.13 -6.57
N GLN A 78 3.87 1.27 -6.50
CA GLN A 78 3.82 -0.07 -7.07
C GLN A 78 2.92 -1.02 -6.27
N GLU A 79 3.00 -0.97 -4.94
CA GLU A 79 2.33 -1.95 -4.08
C GLU A 79 0.93 -1.51 -3.63
N PHE A 80 0.70 -0.20 -3.54
CA PHE A 80 -0.58 0.36 -3.08
C PHE A 80 -1.23 1.32 -4.09
N ASN A 81 -0.62 1.57 -5.26
CA ASN A 81 -1.14 2.56 -6.22
C ASN A 81 -1.47 3.90 -5.52
N THR A 82 -0.59 4.33 -4.61
CA THR A 82 -0.82 5.45 -3.69
C THR A 82 0.31 6.47 -3.79
N LEU A 83 -0.05 7.73 -4.02
CA LEU A 83 0.87 8.87 -3.95
C LEU A 83 0.65 9.60 -2.62
N CYS A 84 1.74 9.85 -1.87
CA CYS A 84 1.70 10.51 -0.57
C CYS A 84 2.12 11.99 -0.67
N ASP A 85 1.16 12.90 -0.87
CA ASP A 85 1.42 14.34 -1.02
C ASP A 85 1.47 15.14 0.30
N ASP A 86 1.46 14.46 1.45
CA ASP A 86 1.43 15.08 2.78
C ASP A 86 2.83 15.35 3.37
N HIS A 87 3.88 15.18 2.56
CA HIS A 87 5.29 15.26 2.98
C HIS A 87 5.70 14.25 4.07
N SER A 88 4.90 13.21 4.32
CA SER A 88 5.24 12.18 5.32
C SER A 88 6.46 11.35 4.91
N ILE A 89 6.61 11.03 3.61
CA ILE A 89 7.75 10.24 3.11
C ILE A 89 9.09 10.96 3.36
N PRO A 90 9.30 12.22 2.93
CA PRO A 90 10.50 12.98 3.26
C PRO A 90 10.81 13.00 4.76
N GLU A 91 9.78 13.22 5.60
CA GLU A 91 9.95 13.26 7.05
C GLU A 91 10.41 11.91 7.61
N ILE A 92 9.83 10.80 7.15
CA ILE A 92 10.22 9.45 7.52
C ILE A 92 11.67 9.17 7.10
N CYS A 93 12.04 9.49 5.86
CA CYS A 93 13.40 9.32 5.34
C CYS A 93 14.43 10.07 6.18
N ARG A 94 14.17 11.35 6.45
CA ARG A 94 15.02 12.19 7.29
C ARG A 94 15.18 11.61 8.69
N ASN A 95 14.09 11.17 9.30
CA ASN A 95 14.10 10.59 10.63
C ASN A 95 14.89 9.28 10.67
N LEU A 96 14.69 8.38 9.71
CA LEU A 96 15.41 7.12 9.59
C LEU A 96 16.92 7.33 9.46
N LEU A 97 17.35 8.23 8.57
CA LEU A 97 18.77 8.52 8.37
C LEU A 97 19.40 9.19 9.61
N ARG A 98 18.68 10.10 10.27
CA ARG A 98 19.12 10.72 11.52
C ARG A 98 19.32 9.67 12.61
N TYR A 99 18.34 8.79 12.81
CA TYR A 99 18.44 7.74 13.82
C TYR A 99 19.48 6.69 13.48
N LYS A 100 19.70 6.38 12.20
CA LYS A 100 20.81 5.53 11.74
C LYS A 100 22.16 6.12 12.16
N GLN A 101 22.36 7.42 11.98
CA GLN A 101 23.60 8.10 12.42
C GLN A 101 23.77 8.07 13.94
N MET A 102 22.70 8.34 14.69
CA MET A 102 22.72 8.26 16.17
C MET A 102 22.97 6.85 16.69
N ALA A 103 22.42 5.83 16.01
CA ALA A 103 22.62 4.42 16.35
C ALA A 103 24.07 3.99 16.07
N LYS A 104 24.68 4.47 14.98
CA LYS A 104 26.13 4.30 14.74
C LYS A 104 27.00 4.96 15.81
N ALA A 105 26.53 6.07 16.40
CA ALA A 105 27.19 6.75 17.52
C ALA A 105 26.84 6.16 18.90
N SER A 106 26.11 5.05 18.96
CA SER A 106 25.65 4.39 20.19
C SER A 106 24.81 5.28 21.12
N GLN A 107 24.07 6.25 20.58
CA GLN A 107 23.24 7.20 21.34
C GLN A 107 21.82 6.66 21.58
N TYR A 108 21.68 5.38 21.90
CA TYR A 108 20.39 4.69 22.06
C TYR A 108 19.42 5.34 23.07
N PRO A 109 19.86 5.85 24.24
CA PRO A 109 18.94 6.48 25.19
C PRO A 109 18.23 7.73 24.63
N GLN A 110 18.90 8.48 23.74
CA GLN A 110 18.29 9.65 23.11
C GLN A 110 17.25 9.23 22.05
N ILE A 111 17.56 8.19 21.28
CA ILE A 111 16.65 7.62 20.30
C ILE A 111 15.37 7.14 20.99
N GLU A 112 15.49 6.41 22.11
CA GLU A 112 14.34 5.94 22.89
C GLU A 112 13.51 7.10 23.46
N ALA A 113 14.17 8.16 23.94
CA ALA A 113 13.50 9.36 24.42
C ALA A 113 12.75 10.13 23.31
N GLU A 114 13.20 10.05 22.06
CA GLU A 114 12.49 10.63 20.92
C GLU A 114 11.35 9.73 20.42
N LEU A 115 11.59 8.42 20.32
CA LEU A 115 10.57 7.45 19.93
C LEU A 115 9.41 7.38 20.93
N SER A 116 9.67 7.60 22.23
CA SER A 116 8.63 7.66 23.26
C SER A 116 7.73 8.89 23.16
N ARG A 117 8.13 9.93 22.40
CA ARG A 117 7.27 11.09 22.10
C ARG A 117 6.32 10.83 20.94
N LEU A 118 6.61 9.83 20.10
CA LEU A 118 5.67 9.41 19.07
C LEU A 118 4.43 8.83 19.74
N PRO A 119 3.24 9.00 19.14
CA PRO A 119 2.04 8.35 19.63
C PRO A 119 2.30 6.85 19.83
N GLN A 120 1.93 6.33 21.00
CA GLN A 120 1.94 4.89 21.21
C GLN A 120 0.71 4.30 20.52
N GLY A 121 0.82 4.16 19.19
CA GLY A 121 -0.17 3.50 18.36
C GLY A 121 -0.24 2.00 18.63
N LYS A 122 -1.31 1.38 18.14
CA LYS A 122 -1.43 -0.07 18.12
C LYS A 122 -0.42 -0.61 17.11
N ASP A 123 0.51 -1.45 17.55
CA ASP A 123 1.47 -2.11 16.65
C ASP A 123 0.67 -2.98 15.66
N TRP A 124 0.47 -2.50 14.44
CA TRP A 124 -0.41 -3.10 13.43
C TRP A 124 0.38 -3.83 12.33
N LEU A 125 1.66 -3.51 12.16
CA LEU A 125 2.59 -4.21 11.27
C LEU A 125 3.13 -5.49 11.91
N ARG A 126 2.24 -6.30 12.49
CA ARG A 126 2.55 -7.63 13.03
C ARG A 126 1.67 -8.66 12.34
N PRO A 127 2.21 -9.83 11.99
CA PRO A 127 1.44 -10.87 11.29
C PRO A 127 0.24 -11.37 12.11
N ASP A 128 0.28 -11.24 13.44
CA ASP A 128 -0.79 -11.69 14.33
C ASP A 128 -1.97 -10.70 14.45
N VAL A 129 -1.86 -9.49 13.89
CA VAL A 129 -2.86 -8.43 14.05
C VAL A 129 -3.82 -8.44 12.88
N LYS A 130 -5.12 -8.63 13.13
CA LYS A 130 -6.14 -8.51 12.09
C LYS A 130 -6.47 -7.04 11.82
N ILE A 131 -6.37 -6.61 10.57
CA ILE A 131 -6.83 -5.29 10.12
C ILE A 131 -8.28 -5.38 9.66
N THR A 132 -9.08 -4.39 10.04
CA THR A 132 -10.44 -4.22 9.54
C THR A 132 -10.39 -3.37 8.28
N TYR A 133 -10.74 -3.99 7.15
CA TYR A 133 -10.87 -3.28 5.88
C TYR A 133 -12.15 -2.44 5.88
N THR A 134 -12.04 -1.23 5.36
CA THR A 134 -13.18 -0.37 5.05
C THR A 134 -13.67 -0.72 3.64
N PRO A 135 -14.88 -1.29 3.49
CA PRO A 135 -15.44 -1.55 2.17
C PRO A 135 -15.59 -0.23 1.43
N ILE A 136 -15.04 -0.15 0.22
CA ILE A 136 -15.32 0.95 -0.68
C ILE A 136 -16.74 0.70 -1.20
N GLU A 137 -17.68 1.60 -0.91
CA GLU A 137 -19.06 1.51 -1.41
C GLU A 137 -19.03 1.50 -2.95
N GLY A 138 -19.12 0.30 -3.56
CA GLY A 138 -19.02 0.12 -5.00
C GLY A 138 -18.53 -1.25 -5.46
N ASP A 139 -17.82 -2.01 -4.61
CA ASP A 139 -17.44 -3.39 -4.91
C ASP A 139 -18.42 -4.37 -4.24
N SER A 140 -19.61 -4.48 -4.82
CA SER A 140 -20.52 -5.58 -4.55
C SER A 140 -20.08 -6.80 -5.36
N SER A 141 -18.91 -7.36 -5.06
CA SER A 141 -18.62 -8.74 -5.42
C SER A 141 -19.39 -9.62 -4.43
N SER A 142 -20.63 -9.97 -4.81
CA SER A 142 -21.35 -11.12 -4.25
C SER A 142 -20.46 -12.36 -4.36
N ASP A 143 -19.78 -12.75 -3.28
CA ASP A 143 -19.42 -14.15 -3.07
C ASP A 143 -20.70 -14.82 -2.57
N GLU A 144 -21.52 -15.28 -3.53
CA GLU A 144 -22.61 -16.21 -3.26
C GLU A 144 -21.98 -17.60 -3.07
N ASP A 145 -22.09 -18.11 -1.84
CA ASP A 145 -21.78 -19.49 -1.48
C ASP A 145 -22.49 -20.46 -2.45
N MET A 146 -21.76 -21.03 -3.41
CA MET A 146 -22.22 -22.17 -4.21
C MET A 146 -22.01 -23.46 -3.41
N ASP A 147 -23.00 -23.79 -2.58
CA ASP A 147 -23.25 -25.15 -2.10
C ASP A 147 -24.08 -25.87 -3.17
N GLU A 148 -23.41 -26.47 -4.16
CA GLU A 148 -24.03 -27.38 -5.13
C GLU A 148 -23.79 -28.83 -4.72
N ASP A 149 -24.75 -29.35 -3.96
CA ASP A 149 -25.02 -30.77 -3.76
C ASP A 149 -25.87 -31.24 -4.96
N ASP A 150 -25.26 -31.98 -5.91
CA ASP A 150 -25.98 -32.59 -7.04
C ASP A 150 -25.55 -34.05 -7.23
N GLU A 151 -26.29 -34.96 -6.60
CA GLU A 151 -26.37 -36.37 -6.99
C GLU A 151 -27.50 -36.55 -8.01
N GLY A 152 -27.15 -36.87 -9.26
CA GLY A 152 -28.11 -37.13 -10.33
C GLY A 152 -27.53 -37.82 -11.56
N ASP A 153 -27.54 -39.16 -11.53
CA ASP A 153 -27.34 -40.11 -12.64
C ASP A 153 -28.15 -39.75 -13.90
N ASP A 154 -27.55 -39.78 -15.10
CA ASP A 154 -28.02 -40.59 -16.25
C ASP A 154 -27.23 -40.32 -17.56
N ALA A 155 -27.22 -41.35 -18.39
CA ALA A 155 -26.34 -41.57 -19.54
C ALA A 155 -26.77 -40.91 -20.86
N MET A 156 -25.81 -40.58 -21.74
CA MET A 156 -25.83 -41.09 -23.12
C MET A 156 -24.53 -40.82 -23.91
N ASN A 157 -24.26 -41.79 -24.76
CA ASN A 157 -23.10 -42.08 -25.57
C ASN A 157 -23.16 -41.40 -26.96
N GLY A 158 -21.99 -41.00 -27.49
CA GLY A 158 -21.56 -41.35 -28.85
C GLY A 158 -21.93 -40.47 -30.05
N GLU A 159 -20.86 -40.01 -30.72
CA GLU A 159 -20.69 -39.74 -32.17
C GLU A 159 -21.41 -38.52 -32.78
N ASP A 160 -20.66 -37.50 -33.21
CA ASP A 160 -19.87 -37.37 -34.46
C ASP A 160 -20.71 -36.86 -35.63
N SER A 161 -20.37 -35.67 -36.15
CA SER A 161 -20.38 -35.37 -37.58
C SER A 161 -19.90 -33.93 -37.82
N GLU A 162 -19.05 -33.85 -38.83
CA GLU A 162 -18.22 -32.74 -39.28
C GLU A 162 -18.96 -31.80 -40.26
N GLU A 163 -18.24 -30.75 -40.70
CA GLU A 163 -18.45 -29.94 -41.91
C GLU A 163 -19.51 -28.81 -41.84
N GLU A 164 -19.37 -27.62 -42.44
CA GLU A 164 -18.36 -26.91 -43.24
C GLU A 164 -18.87 -25.47 -43.47
N ALA A 165 -17.98 -24.61 -43.98
CA ALA A 165 -18.25 -23.44 -44.82
C ALA A 165 -18.91 -22.14 -44.28
N ALA A 166 -18.05 -21.11 -44.22
CA ALA A 166 -18.16 -19.75 -44.80
C ALA A 166 -19.54 -19.07 -44.99
N THR A 167 -19.67 -17.79 -44.61
CA THR A 167 -19.64 -16.61 -45.52
C THR A 167 -19.93 -15.29 -44.77
N SER A 168 -19.51 -14.17 -45.39
CA SER A 168 -20.02 -12.78 -45.26
C SER A 168 -19.88 -12.06 -43.90
N SER A 169 -18.95 -11.11 -43.77
CA SER A 169 -19.11 -9.68 -44.15
C SER A 169 -20.21 -8.96 -43.36
N ASP A 170 -19.82 -8.13 -42.39
CA ASP A 170 -20.20 -6.70 -42.44
C ASP A 170 -19.30 -5.82 -41.59
N ARG A 171 -18.88 -4.72 -42.21
CA ARG A 171 -18.17 -3.59 -41.61
C ARG A 171 -19.22 -2.64 -41.04
N VAL A 172 -19.00 -2.10 -39.84
CA VAL A 172 -19.38 -0.70 -39.57
C VAL A 172 -18.47 -0.09 -38.51
N THR A 173 -17.59 0.77 -39.01
CA THR A 173 -16.94 1.85 -38.29
C THR A 173 -17.99 2.83 -37.78
N ARG A 174 -17.92 3.25 -36.51
CA ARG A 174 -18.49 4.55 -36.10
C ARG A 174 -17.53 5.32 -35.21
N SER A 175 -16.61 5.99 -35.90
CA SER A 175 -15.93 7.17 -35.41
C SER A 175 -16.95 8.28 -35.15
N GLN A 176 -16.97 8.85 -33.95
CA GLN A 176 -17.47 10.21 -33.73
C GLN A 176 -16.50 10.99 -32.87
N THR A 177 -15.49 11.54 -33.53
CA THR A 177 -14.91 12.83 -33.17
C THR A 177 -16.01 13.89 -33.23
N ARG A 178 -16.32 14.55 -32.12
CA ARG A 178 -16.93 15.89 -32.16
C ARG A 178 -16.18 16.83 -31.23
N LYS A 179 -15.28 17.56 -31.89
CA LYS A 179 -14.64 18.80 -31.46
C LYS A 179 -15.72 19.87 -31.21
N GLN A 180 -15.40 20.80 -30.31
CA GLN A 180 -15.97 22.14 -30.08
C GLN A 180 -17.14 22.23 -29.09
N GLN A 181 -16.83 22.63 -27.86
CA GLN A 181 -17.03 24.03 -27.44
C GLN A 181 -16.30 24.30 -26.12
N ALA A 182 -15.34 25.21 -26.18
CA ALA A 182 -14.85 25.92 -25.02
C ALA A 182 -15.99 26.85 -24.57
N ALA A 183 -16.69 26.46 -23.52
CA ALA A 183 -17.57 27.31 -22.74
C ALA A 183 -16.89 27.53 -21.39
N GLU A 184 -16.38 28.74 -21.26
CA GLU A 184 -16.10 29.50 -20.04
C GLU A 184 -16.59 28.83 -18.74
N PHE A 185 -15.62 28.38 -17.93
CA PHE A 185 -15.80 28.02 -16.53
C PHE A 185 -16.22 29.27 -15.77
N VAL A 186 -17.52 29.40 -15.49
CA VAL A 186 -18.05 30.35 -14.52
C VAL A 186 -18.13 29.63 -13.19
N GLU A 187 -17.27 30.04 -12.27
CA GLU A 187 -17.22 29.61 -10.87
C GLU A 187 -18.47 30.11 -10.13
N PRO A 188 -19.36 29.23 -9.62
CA PRO A 188 -20.41 29.67 -8.71
C PRO A 188 -19.84 29.76 -7.29
N GLU A 189 -19.45 30.96 -6.90
CA GLU A 189 -19.19 31.33 -5.51
C GLU A 189 -20.51 31.40 -4.70
N GLU A 190 -20.43 30.88 -3.47
CA GLU A 190 -21.31 31.09 -2.29
C GLU A 190 -22.73 30.50 -2.24
N GLY A 191 -22.92 29.46 -1.40
CA GLY A 191 -24.23 29.19 -0.80
C GLY A 191 -24.50 27.78 -0.25
N TRP A 192 -23.70 27.23 0.67
CA TRP A 192 -24.15 26.05 1.42
C TRP A 192 -25.25 26.45 2.41
N THR A 193 -26.50 26.07 2.14
CA THR A 193 -27.64 26.28 3.04
C THR A 193 -27.74 25.16 4.07
N THR A 194 -27.64 25.49 5.36
CA THR A 194 -27.79 24.53 6.47
C THR A 194 -29.25 24.10 6.66
N VAL A 195 -29.53 22.80 6.62
CA VAL A 195 -30.86 22.22 6.92
C VAL A 195 -30.97 21.98 8.42
N ARG A 196 -31.83 22.73 9.13
CA ARG A 196 -32.21 22.42 10.52
C ARG A 196 -33.28 21.33 10.49
N ARG A 197 -33.00 20.17 11.08
CA ARG A 197 -34.02 19.14 11.34
C ARG A 197 -34.86 19.55 12.56
N LYS A 198 -36.18 19.34 12.46
CA LYS A 198 -37.18 19.59 13.50
C LYS A 198 -37.31 18.38 14.43
#